data_AF-A0A6U6IZ27-F1
#
_entry.id   AF-A0A6U6IZ27-F1
#
_cell.length_a   1.000
_cell.length_b   1.000
_cell.length_c   1.000
_cell.angle_alpha   90.00
_cell.angle_beta   90.00
_cell.angle_gamma   90.00
#
_symmetry.space_group_name_H-M   'P 1'
#
loop_
_entity.id
_entity.type
_entity.pdbx_description
1 polymer ?
#
loop_
_entity_poly.entity_id
_entity_poly.type
_entity_poly.pdbx_seq_one_letter_code
_entity_poly.pdbx_strand_id
1 'polypeptide(L)'
;MGKSIRSKIKKRLRTAKRQRVDAMICVPREREHNESLRKVMEGRQVSLVKPKNAFKYPKERDAVFPQHEIMKPIDFRSSHLPMAGYAFRGNRKKYDGEQKEYMQTLSKQHPKVEVLAGGGAVLAATGQKVSKLEAELLATQVRNPQGAAAAAAPAAAAAAVAAAVEEEAEASG
;
A
#
# COMPACT_ATOMS: atom_id res chain seq x y z
N MET A 1 -15.33 -38.15 -2.36
CA MET A 1 -16.26 -37.33 -3.18
C MET A 1 -15.95 -35.83 -3.02
N GLY A 2 -15.54 -35.16 -4.09
CA GLY A 2 -15.35 -33.71 -4.10
C GLY A 2 -16.67 -32.94 -4.19
N LYS A 3 -16.81 -31.82 -3.46
CA LYS A 3 -17.99 -30.94 -3.59
C LYS A 3 -17.90 -30.05 -4.84
N SER A 4 -19.02 -29.85 -5.54
CA SER A 4 -19.11 -28.92 -6.68
C SER A 4 -18.69 -27.48 -6.31
N ILE A 5 -18.12 -26.73 -7.27
CA ILE A 5 -17.77 -25.32 -7.12
C ILE A 5 -18.97 -24.45 -6.70
N ARG A 6 -20.18 -24.81 -7.17
CA ARG A 6 -21.44 -24.11 -6.87
C ARG A 6 -22.09 -24.57 -5.56
N SER A 7 -21.48 -25.54 -4.85
CA SER A 7 -22.03 -26.03 -3.59
C SER A 7 -22.16 -24.89 -2.56
N LYS A 8 -23.25 -24.89 -1.80
CA LYS A 8 -23.55 -23.86 -0.79
C LYS A 8 -22.42 -23.72 0.23
N ILE A 9 -21.80 -24.83 0.63
CA ILE A 9 -20.70 -24.85 1.61
C ILE A 9 -19.44 -24.17 1.05
N LYS A 10 -19.00 -24.54 -0.16
CA LYS A 10 -17.84 -23.88 -0.79
C LYS A 10 -18.10 -22.41 -1.07
N LYS A 11 -19.34 -22.04 -1.46
CA LYS A 11 -19.74 -20.64 -1.65
C LYS A 11 -19.57 -19.83 -0.36
N ARG A 12 -20.07 -20.33 0.78
CA ARG A 12 -19.92 -19.64 2.09
C ARG A 12 -18.47 -19.45 2.50
N LEU A 13 -17.65 -20.50 2.39
CA LEU A 13 -16.24 -20.43 2.73
C LEU A 13 -15.50 -19.41 1.86
N ARG A 14 -15.82 -19.34 0.55
CA ARG A 14 -15.27 -18.29 -0.32
C ARG A 14 -15.73 -16.89 0.11
N THR A 15 -16.99 -16.70 0.46
CA THR A 15 -17.49 -15.40 0.93
C THR A 15 -16.76 -14.93 2.19
N ALA A 16 -16.54 -15.81 3.17
CA ALA A 16 -15.79 -15.47 4.38
C ALA A 16 -14.32 -15.11 4.07
N LYS A 17 -13.67 -15.82 3.14
CA LYS A 17 -12.31 -15.49 2.71
C LYS A 17 -12.24 -14.18 1.91
N ARG A 18 -13.25 -13.86 1.09
CA ARG A 18 -13.31 -12.61 0.32
C ARG A 18 -13.28 -11.39 1.24
N GLN A 19 -14.06 -11.38 2.31
CA GLN A 19 -14.06 -10.28 3.27
C GLN A 19 -12.64 -9.96 3.79
N ARG A 20 -11.86 -11.00 4.10
CA ARG A 20 -10.47 -10.85 4.54
C ARG A 20 -9.57 -10.30 3.44
N VAL A 21 -9.70 -10.80 2.21
CA VAL A 21 -8.94 -10.32 1.05
C VAL A 21 -9.31 -8.87 0.74
N ASP A 22 -10.60 -8.53 0.75
CA ASP A 22 -11.11 -7.20 0.47
C ASP A 22 -10.56 -6.18 1.47
N ALA A 23 -10.61 -6.50 2.77
CA ALA A 23 -10.11 -5.60 3.80
C ALA A 23 -8.58 -5.47 3.84
N MET A 24 -7.83 -6.52 3.51
CA MET A 24 -6.36 -6.51 3.60
C MET A 24 -5.66 -6.09 2.31
N ILE A 25 -6.27 -6.31 1.15
CA ILE A 25 -5.66 -6.07 -0.16
C ILE A 25 -6.43 -4.99 -0.92
N CYS A 26 -7.73 -5.20 -1.15
CA CYS A 26 -8.51 -4.33 -2.04
C CYS A 26 -8.63 -2.91 -1.47
N VAL A 27 -9.10 -2.78 -0.23
CA VAL A 27 -9.34 -1.48 0.41
C VAL A 27 -8.05 -0.65 0.56
N PRO A 28 -6.91 -1.19 1.04
CA PRO A 28 -5.66 -0.43 1.08
C PRO A 28 -5.22 0.05 -0.30
N ARG A 29 -5.28 -0.80 -1.33
CA ARG A 29 -4.93 -0.43 -2.71
C ARG A 29 -5.85 0.64 -3.29
N GLU A 30 -7.15 0.56 -3.02
CA GLU A 30 -8.11 1.57 -3.44
C GLU A 30 -7.83 2.92 -2.77
N ARG A 31 -7.42 2.92 -1.50
CA ARG A 31 -7.01 4.14 -0.78
C ARG A 31 -5.75 4.74 -1.37
N GLU A 32 -4.71 3.94 -1.58
CA GLU A 32 -3.46 4.38 -2.23
C GLU A 32 -3.74 4.97 -3.63
N HIS A 33 -4.62 4.32 -4.41
CA HIS A 33 -5.01 4.82 -5.72
C HIS A 33 -5.80 6.13 -5.62
N ASN A 34 -6.75 6.24 -4.68
CA ASN A 34 -7.49 7.47 -4.46
C ASN A 34 -6.58 8.63 -4.04
N GLU A 35 -5.63 8.37 -3.14
CA GLU A 35 -4.62 9.35 -2.74
C GLU A 35 -3.75 9.79 -3.93
N SER A 36 -3.36 8.86 -4.80
CA SER A 36 -2.62 9.19 -6.01
C SER A 36 -3.43 10.07 -6.97
N LEU A 37 -4.72 9.77 -7.17
CA LEU A 37 -5.61 10.59 -8.00
C LEU A 37 -5.81 11.99 -7.42
N ARG A 38 -5.96 12.11 -6.09
CA ARG A 38 -6.06 13.42 -5.43
C ARG A 38 -4.81 14.26 -5.67
N LYS A 39 -3.62 13.67 -5.56
CA LYS A 39 -2.35 14.38 -5.86
C LYS A 39 -2.30 14.88 -7.31
N VAL A 40 -2.81 14.10 -8.26
CA VAL A 40 -2.91 14.51 -9.67
C VAL A 40 -3.90 15.66 -9.84
N MET A 41 -5.08 15.58 -9.22
CA MET A 41 -6.08 16.66 -9.26
C MET A 41 -5.55 17.98 -8.69
N GLU A 42 -4.69 17.90 -7.68
CA GLU A 42 -4.03 19.06 -7.05
C GLU A 42 -2.80 19.56 -7.83
N GLY A 43 -2.46 18.95 -8.98
CA GLY A 43 -1.29 19.30 -9.78
C GLY A 43 0.06 18.90 -9.14
N ARG A 44 0.06 18.09 -8.07
CA ARG A 44 1.27 17.71 -7.30
C ARG A 44 1.84 16.35 -7.71
N GLN A 45 1.76 15.99 -8.97
CA GLN A 45 2.26 14.69 -9.41
C GLN A 45 3.79 14.71 -9.50
N VAL A 46 4.46 14.15 -8.49
CA VAL A 46 5.91 13.90 -8.53
C VAL A 46 6.16 12.41 -8.78
N SER A 47 6.84 12.11 -9.88
CA SER A 47 7.36 10.77 -10.14
C SER A 47 8.66 10.56 -9.37
N LEU A 48 8.63 9.72 -8.33
CA LEU A 48 9.83 9.33 -7.61
C LEU A 48 10.75 8.47 -8.49
N VAL A 49 12.04 8.75 -8.42
CA VAL A 49 13.07 8.00 -9.15
C VAL A 49 13.40 6.71 -8.40
N LYS A 50 13.42 5.58 -9.12
CA LYS A 50 13.85 4.30 -8.54
C LYS A 50 15.35 4.33 -8.22
N PRO A 51 15.77 3.93 -7.00
CA PRO A 51 17.17 3.86 -6.63
C PRO A 51 17.92 2.84 -7.49
N LYS A 52 19.21 3.08 -7.73
CA LYS A 52 20.05 2.13 -8.47
C LYS A 52 20.38 0.92 -7.61
N ASN A 53 20.57 -0.23 -8.25
CA ASN A 53 21.01 -1.42 -7.54
C ASN A 53 22.52 -1.35 -7.27
N ALA A 54 22.91 -1.34 -5.99
CA ALA A 54 24.31 -1.27 -5.57
C ALA A 54 25.17 -2.45 -6.01
N PHE A 55 24.59 -3.63 -6.25
CA PHE A 55 25.34 -4.76 -6.83
C PHE A 55 25.83 -4.48 -8.26
N LYS A 56 25.09 -3.67 -9.02
CA LYS A 56 25.41 -3.33 -10.41
C LYS A 56 26.16 -2.00 -10.52
N TYR A 57 25.86 -1.05 -9.66
CA TYR A 57 26.42 0.30 -9.66
C TYR A 57 27.00 0.67 -8.28
N PRO A 58 28.08 0.00 -7.84
CA PRO A 58 28.59 0.15 -6.47
C PRO A 58 29.20 1.53 -6.17
N LYS A 59 29.57 2.29 -7.21
CA LYS A 59 30.21 3.61 -7.07
C LYS A 59 29.21 4.78 -7.01
N GLU A 60 27.93 4.52 -7.27
CA GLU A 60 26.92 5.56 -7.33
C GLU A 60 26.33 5.88 -5.95
N ARG A 61 26.13 7.17 -5.65
CA ARG A 61 25.70 7.65 -4.33
C ARG A 61 24.25 7.30 -3.98
N ASP A 62 23.42 7.15 -5.00
CA ASP A 62 22.00 6.78 -4.90
C ASP A 62 21.77 5.27 -5.05
N ALA A 63 22.85 4.48 -5.02
CA ALA A 63 22.77 3.05 -5.14
C ALA A 63 22.46 2.40 -3.78
N VAL A 64 21.55 1.44 -3.80
CA VAL A 64 21.03 0.79 -2.60
C VAL A 64 21.00 -0.72 -2.81
N PHE A 65 21.28 -1.49 -1.76
CA PHE A 65 21.13 -2.94 -1.76
C PHE A 65 19.66 -3.29 -1.49
N PRO A 66 18.94 -3.86 -2.47
CA PRO A 66 17.53 -4.21 -2.28
C PRO A 66 17.40 -5.35 -1.27
N GLN A 67 16.49 -5.22 -0.31
CA GLN A 67 16.20 -6.26 0.67
C GLN A 67 14.83 -6.90 0.38
N HIS A 68 14.77 -8.22 0.42
CA HIS A 68 13.50 -8.93 0.31
C HIS A 68 12.70 -8.77 1.60
N GLU A 69 11.39 -8.52 1.49
CA GLU A 69 10.51 -8.36 2.65
C GLU A 69 9.76 -9.66 2.90
N ILE A 70 9.93 -10.22 4.10
CA ILE A 70 9.18 -11.41 4.52
C ILE A 70 7.96 -10.93 5.27
N MET A 71 6.81 -10.95 4.59
CA MET A 71 5.53 -10.59 5.17
C MET A 71 4.79 -11.83 5.67
N LYS A 72 4.02 -11.70 6.76
CA LYS A 72 3.07 -12.76 7.14
C LYS A 72 2.08 -12.97 6.00
N PRO A 73 1.88 -14.22 5.52
CA PRO A 73 0.81 -14.50 4.58
C PRO A 73 -0.54 -14.23 5.25
N ILE A 74 -1.56 -13.99 4.43
CA ILE A 74 -2.93 -13.80 4.92
C ILE A 74 -3.38 -15.09 5.61
N ASP A 75 -3.65 -15.00 6.92
CA ASP A 75 -4.16 -16.12 7.69
C ASP A 75 -5.68 -16.27 7.45
N PHE A 76 -6.07 -17.46 6.98
CA PHE A 76 -7.46 -17.85 6.75
C PHE A 76 -8.01 -18.81 7.81
N ARG A 77 -7.31 -18.99 8.94
CA ARG A 77 -7.83 -19.73 10.10
C ARG A 77 -9.07 -19.03 10.64
N SER A 78 -9.96 -19.82 11.25
CA SER A 78 -11.23 -19.33 11.80
C SER A 78 -11.06 -18.22 12.84
N SER A 79 -9.96 -18.21 13.59
CA SER A 79 -9.63 -17.16 14.57
C SER A 79 -9.43 -15.78 13.94
N HIS A 80 -8.97 -15.72 12.69
CA HIS A 80 -8.66 -14.47 11.97
C HIS A 80 -9.77 -14.06 11.00
N LEU A 81 -10.81 -14.89 10.89
CA LEU A 81 -11.97 -14.71 10.03
C LEU A 81 -13.22 -14.55 10.91
N PRO A 82 -13.58 -13.30 11.27
CA PRO A 82 -14.72 -13.04 12.16
C PRO A 82 -16.03 -13.71 11.71
N MET A 83 -16.21 -13.85 10.40
CA MET A 83 -17.40 -14.44 9.79
C MET A 83 -17.27 -15.94 9.47
N ALA A 84 -16.17 -16.60 9.85
CA ALA A 84 -15.97 -18.03 9.56
C ALA A 84 -17.02 -18.93 10.25
N GLY A 85 -17.52 -18.53 11.42
CA GLY A 85 -18.57 -19.26 12.13
C GLY A 85 -19.84 -19.46 11.28
N TYR A 86 -20.15 -18.54 10.37
CA TYR A 86 -21.30 -18.63 9.47
C TYR A 86 -21.15 -19.64 8.33
N ALA A 87 -19.93 -20.10 8.05
CA ALA A 87 -19.70 -21.12 7.05
C ALA A 87 -20.26 -22.49 7.48
N PHE A 88 -20.37 -22.73 8.79
CA PHE A 88 -20.89 -23.97 9.35
C PHE A 88 -22.40 -24.15 9.13
N ARG A 89 -22.83 -25.41 9.13
CA ARG A 89 -24.26 -25.77 9.07
C ARG A 89 -24.87 -25.58 10.47
N GLY A 90 -26.03 -24.92 10.54
CA GLY A 90 -26.75 -24.70 11.81
C GLY A 90 -26.57 -23.32 12.44
N ASN A 91 -25.62 -22.50 11.95
CA ASN A 91 -25.39 -21.18 12.54
C ASN A 91 -26.49 -20.15 12.18
N ARG A 92 -26.85 -19.27 13.13
CA ARG A 92 -27.79 -18.16 12.93
C ARG A 92 -27.25 -17.20 11.88
N LYS A 93 -28.13 -16.62 11.06
CA LYS A 93 -27.73 -15.74 9.93
C LYS A 93 -28.42 -14.39 9.89
N LYS A 94 -29.54 -14.27 10.58
CA LYS A 94 -30.32 -13.04 10.67
C LYS A 94 -30.07 -12.43 12.04
N TYR A 95 -29.54 -11.22 12.02
CA TYR A 95 -29.27 -10.40 13.20
C TYR A 95 -30.07 -9.11 13.03
N ASP A 96 -30.71 -8.70 14.11
CA ASP A 96 -31.59 -7.55 14.15
C ASP A 96 -31.03 -6.53 15.15
N GLY A 97 -31.31 -5.25 14.93
CA GLY A 97 -30.85 -4.14 15.78
C GLY A 97 -29.33 -4.08 15.99
N GLU A 98 -28.93 -3.85 17.23
CA GLU A 98 -27.54 -3.68 17.68
C GLU A 98 -26.62 -4.86 17.31
N GLN A 99 -27.17 -6.08 17.27
CA GLN A 99 -26.39 -7.26 16.90
C GLN A 99 -25.91 -7.18 15.44
N LYS A 100 -26.70 -6.58 14.55
CA LYS A 100 -26.32 -6.40 13.15
C LYS A 100 -25.15 -5.43 13.02
N GLU A 101 -25.16 -4.35 13.80
CA GLU A 101 -24.10 -3.35 13.82
C GLU A 101 -22.81 -3.93 14.40
N TYR A 102 -22.92 -4.68 15.50
CA TYR A 102 -21.80 -5.41 16.07
C TYR A 102 -21.17 -6.38 15.06
N MET A 103 -21.99 -7.10 14.28
CA MET A 103 -21.44 -7.99 13.25
C MET A 103 -20.77 -7.23 12.10
N GLN A 104 -21.25 -6.03 11.77
CA GLN A 104 -20.60 -5.18 10.76
C GLN A 104 -19.27 -4.63 11.25
N THR A 105 -19.18 -4.17 12.50
CA THR A 105 -17.91 -3.68 13.07
C THR A 105 -16.90 -4.80 13.17
N LEU A 106 -17.32 -5.97 13.66
CA LEU A 106 -16.51 -7.19 13.72
C LEU A 106 -16.00 -7.61 12.33
N SER A 107 -16.82 -7.46 11.28
CA SER A 107 -16.41 -7.76 9.90
C SER A 107 -15.36 -6.80 9.33
N LYS A 108 -15.14 -5.64 9.96
CA LYS A 108 -14.13 -4.65 9.56
C LYS A 108 -12.86 -4.77 10.40
N GLN A 109 -12.94 -5.39 11.57
CA GLN A 109 -11.81 -5.59 12.47
C GLN A 109 -11.01 -6.81 12.02
N HIS A 110 -9.82 -6.55 11.49
CA HIS A 110 -8.89 -7.58 11.03
C HIS A 110 -7.48 -7.27 11.54
N PRO A 111 -6.71 -8.26 12.04
CA PRO A 111 -5.28 -8.08 12.30
C PRO A 111 -4.56 -7.58 11.05
N LYS A 112 -3.65 -6.62 11.24
CA LYS A 112 -2.85 -6.00 10.17
C LYS A 112 -1.83 -7.00 9.60
N VAL A 113 -1.38 -6.76 8.36
CA VAL A 113 -0.21 -7.49 7.83
C VAL A 113 1.02 -6.99 8.57
N GLU A 114 1.72 -7.88 9.24
CA GLU A 114 3.00 -7.59 9.87
C GLU A 114 4.15 -8.03 8.97
N VAL A 115 5.15 -7.17 8.81
CA VAL A 115 6.44 -7.53 8.22
C VAL A 115 7.25 -8.23 9.30
N LEU A 116 7.61 -9.49 9.08
CA LEU A 116 8.31 -10.32 10.05
C LEU A 116 9.81 -10.03 10.08
N ALA A 117 10.40 -9.94 8.90
CA ALA A 117 11.83 -9.80 8.73
C ALA A 117 12.14 -9.18 7.37
N GLY A 118 13.36 -8.66 7.24
CA GLY A 118 13.76 -7.93 6.04
C GLY A 118 13.08 -6.57 5.98
N GLY A 119 12.76 -6.10 4.77
CA GLY A 119 12.16 -4.78 4.60
C GLY A 119 13.15 -3.74 4.08
N GLY A 120 12.68 -2.89 3.18
CA GLY A 120 13.41 -1.68 2.80
C GLY A 120 14.62 -1.95 1.90
N ALA A 121 15.65 -1.15 2.10
CA ALA A 121 16.85 -1.16 1.30
C ALA A 121 18.04 -0.66 2.15
N VAL A 122 19.26 -1.11 1.86
CA VAL A 122 20.46 -0.72 2.62
C VAL A 122 21.33 0.20 1.77
N LEU A 123 21.60 1.41 2.26
CA LEU A 123 22.41 2.39 1.54
C LEU A 123 23.83 1.88 1.33
N ALA A 124 24.34 1.95 0.11
CA ALA A 124 25.69 1.49 -0.19
C ALA A 124 26.78 2.34 0.50
N ALA A 125 26.53 3.65 0.64
CA ALA A 125 27.50 4.58 1.21
C ALA A 125 27.62 4.50 2.73
N THR A 126 26.51 4.32 3.45
CA THR A 126 26.48 4.38 4.93
C THR A 126 26.19 3.03 5.59
N GLY A 127 25.73 2.04 4.82
CA GLY A 127 25.30 0.75 5.37
C GLY A 127 24.01 0.83 6.19
N GLN A 128 23.34 1.99 6.24
CA GLN A 128 22.11 2.17 7.01
C GLN A 128 20.92 1.57 6.28
N LYS A 129 20.02 0.96 7.06
CA LYS A 129 18.75 0.43 6.57
C LYS A 129 17.71 1.55 6.50
N VAL A 130 17.15 1.75 5.32
CA VAL A 130 16.09 2.72 5.03
C VAL A 130 14.88 2.00 4.45
N SER A 131 13.70 2.61 4.59
CA SER A 131 12.49 2.10 3.91
C SER A 131 12.59 2.28 2.39
N LYS A 132 11.73 1.58 1.63
CA LYS A 132 11.70 1.70 0.16
C LYS A 132 11.37 3.12 -0.30
N LEU A 133 10.40 3.76 0.34
CA LEU A 133 9.99 5.13 0.02
C LEU A 133 11.08 6.14 0.33
N GLU A 134 11.78 5.99 1.46
CA GLU A 134 12.93 6.85 1.79
C GLU A 134 14.07 6.65 0.78
N ALA A 135 14.35 5.43 0.36
CA ALA A 135 15.35 5.16 -0.66
C ALA A 135 14.99 5.81 -2.02
N GLU A 136 13.72 5.79 -2.41
CA GLU A 136 13.23 6.48 -3.61
C GLU A 136 13.30 8.01 -3.48
N LEU A 137 12.98 8.56 -2.31
CA LEU A 137 13.12 10.00 -2.05
C LEU A 137 14.58 10.45 -2.10
N LEU A 138 15.49 9.70 -1.49
CA LEU A 138 16.93 9.98 -1.53
C LEU A 138 17.48 9.89 -2.97
N ALA A 139 17.08 8.87 -3.73
CA ALA A 139 17.46 8.78 -5.14
C ALA A 139 16.90 9.93 -5.98
N THR A 140 15.67 10.36 -5.69
CA THR A 140 15.05 11.51 -6.34
C THR A 140 15.79 12.80 -5.99
N GLN A 141 16.20 13.01 -4.74
CA GLN A 141 17.00 14.17 -4.33
C GLN A 141 18.32 14.27 -5.09
N VAL A 142 19.00 13.13 -5.33
CA VAL A 142 20.29 13.11 -6.02
C VAL A 142 20.15 13.38 -7.52
N ARG A 143 19.10 12.87 -8.18
CA ARG A 143 18.95 12.97 -9.65
C ARG A 143 18.03 14.08 -10.12
N ASN A 144 16.99 14.40 -9.37
CA ASN A 144 16.00 15.40 -9.70
C ASN A 144 15.68 16.25 -8.45
N PRO A 145 16.56 17.21 -8.10
CA PRO A 145 16.38 18.04 -6.92
C PRO A 145 15.11 18.90 -6.99
N GLN A 146 14.67 19.33 -8.17
CA GLN A 146 13.42 20.07 -8.37
C GLN A 146 12.19 19.20 -8.05
N GLY A 147 12.17 17.95 -8.53
CA GLY A 147 11.12 16.99 -8.20
C GLY A 147 11.10 16.63 -6.71
N ALA A 148 12.26 16.52 -6.06
CA ALA A 148 12.34 16.29 -4.63
C ALA A 148 11.81 17.48 -3.81
N ALA A 149 12.09 18.72 -4.23
CA ALA A 149 11.55 19.92 -3.60
C ALA A 149 10.01 19.99 -3.73
N ALA A 150 9.47 19.65 -4.91
CA ALA A 150 8.02 19.57 -5.12
C ALA A 150 7.35 18.46 -4.28
N ALA A 151 8.03 17.34 -4.04
CA ALA A 151 7.54 16.26 -3.18
C ALA A 151 7.57 16.60 -1.68
N ALA A 152 8.52 17.45 -1.27
CA ALA A 152 8.66 17.92 0.11
C ALA A 152 7.86 19.19 0.41
N ALA A 153 7.40 19.91 -0.62
CA ALA A 153 6.68 21.18 -0.47
C ALA A 153 5.30 20.96 0.17
N PRO A 154 4.91 21.78 1.18
CA PRO A 154 3.55 21.77 1.69
C PRO A 154 2.57 22.17 0.59
N ALA A 155 1.32 21.74 0.78
CA ALA A 155 0.23 21.88 -0.19
C ALA A 155 0.11 23.25 -0.88
N ALA A 156 0.36 24.33 -0.14
CA ALA A 156 0.30 25.71 -0.62
C ALA A 156 1.52 26.15 -1.46
N ALA A 157 2.69 25.56 -1.25
CA ALA A 157 3.93 25.95 -1.93
C ALA A 157 4.14 25.21 -3.26
N ALA A 158 3.63 23.97 -3.38
CA ALA A 158 3.75 23.20 -4.62
C ALA A 158 2.99 23.84 -5.80
N ALA A 159 1.86 24.52 -5.53
CA ALA A 159 1.11 25.26 -6.56
C ALA A 159 1.87 26.50 -7.05
N ALA A 160 2.60 27.19 -6.17
CA ALA A 160 3.42 28.34 -6.53
C ALA A 160 4.64 27.93 -7.37
N VAL A 161 5.25 26.78 -7.09
CA VAL A 161 6.36 26.25 -7.90
C VAL A 161 5.87 25.79 -9.27
N ALA A 162 4.69 25.16 -9.36
CA ALA A 162 4.09 24.80 -10.65
C ALA A 162 3.77 26.04 -11.50
N ALA A 163 3.21 27.09 -10.90
CA ALA A 163 2.93 28.35 -11.59
C ALA A 163 4.22 29.05 -12.07
N ALA A 164 5.29 29.04 -11.28
CA ALA A 164 6.57 29.63 -11.68
C ALA A 164 7.23 28.90 -12.86
N VAL A 165 7.05 27.57 -12.95
CA VAL A 165 7.58 26.77 -14.07
C VAL A 165 6.79 27.01 -15.36
N GLU A 166 5.49 27.31 -15.27
CA GLU A 166 4.69 27.70 -16.44
C GLU A 166 5.07 29.11 -16.94
N GLU A 167 5.33 30.08 -16.05
CA GLU A 167 5.79 31.41 -16.46
C GLU A 167 7.20 31.42 -17.10
N GLU A 168 8.14 30.59 -16.62
CA GLU A 168 9.46 30.47 -17.25
C GLU A 168 9.41 29.75 -18.61
N ALA A 169 8.45 28.83 -18.80
CA ALA A 169 8.24 28.16 -20.08
C ALA A 169 7.64 29.12 -21.13
N GLU A 170 6.75 30.03 -20.74
CA GLU A 170 6.17 31.04 -21.62
C GLU A 170 7.14 32.19 -21.94
N ALA A 171 8.07 32.52 -21.04
CA ALA A 171 9.08 33.56 -21.27
C ALA A 171 10.25 33.14 -22.19
N SER A 172 10.33 31.85 -22.55
CA SER A 172 11.42 31.29 -23.37
C SER A 172 10.99 30.83 -24.78
N GLY A 173 9.72 31.04 -25.16
CA GLY A 173 9.18 30.80 -26.51
C GLY A 173 8.98 32.08 -27.30
#